data_AF-A0A9D2BMW5-F1
#
_entry.id   AF-A0A9D2BMW5-F1
#
_cell.length_a   1.000
_cell.length_b   1.000
_cell.length_c   1.000
_cell.angle_alpha   90.00
_cell.angle_beta   90.00
_cell.angle_gamma   90.00
#
_symmetry.space_group_name_H-M   'P 1'
#
loop_
_entity.id
_entity.type
_entity.pdbx_description
1 polymer ?
#
loop_
_entity_poly.entity_id
_entity_poly.type
_entity_poly.pdbx_seq_one_letter_code
_entity_poly.pdbx_strand_id
1 'polypeptide(L)'
;MDEFLKDIHTEIFYYWILNQKNRLYRCFQDPDNHQIIILENEDSQGIITFNKYNIIELTVVNKIKHKTEFYLHFQMKNFHHAKHLFEEMVETIKKISTTPSTKILLCCSGGLTTGYFAEKINEISRLLDLDIEARATRYLDVYEKGLNYDYVLLAPQISYLCANIQKVLKEQKVLKIPPKVFAKYDVLNLIRFISNYNNKTNIINKDSDRLLIKRNVELDTMILCLSIYKNSGKVYIDYRIYDKNKKIIYQNEIIKQTIAIEDIYDVLDIVLVNYDKIEKIAISLPGVVDSGKVVSTFVVNANNIDLAKELKRKYQKEFIIANDINAAAIGYYGVQDIYDSFCFLFQPIGLDAGLGTVINGELIQGNFHLAGEVKFLPLELSENKAELNKTPEGINELVYKMIVTISCIIAPEVFVIYSDMVNDVDLIKTKVEQRFNKDVANFTVKIVKVEHLQEYILAGLMILGARDYNKQKL
;
A
#
# COMPACT_ATOMS: atom_id res chain seq x y z
N MET A 1 -34.25 -38.11 -29.74
CA MET A 1 -33.25 -37.49 -30.61
C MET A 1 -32.62 -38.60 -31.41
N ASP A 2 -32.62 -38.47 -32.74
CA ASP A 2 -31.99 -39.44 -33.65
C ASP A 2 -30.53 -39.64 -33.23
N GLU A 3 -30.04 -40.87 -33.21
CA GLU A 3 -28.68 -41.20 -32.75
C GLU A 3 -27.63 -40.46 -33.59
N PHE A 4 -27.95 -40.24 -34.87
CA PHE A 4 -27.19 -39.45 -35.84
C PHE A 4 -27.02 -37.96 -35.47
N LEU A 5 -28.01 -37.35 -34.78
CA LEU A 5 -27.94 -35.92 -34.45
C LEU A 5 -27.05 -35.65 -33.22
N LYS A 6 -26.73 -36.66 -32.41
CA LYS A 6 -25.91 -36.51 -31.21
C LYS A 6 -24.49 -36.05 -31.55
N ASP A 7 -23.85 -36.70 -32.51
CA ASP A 7 -22.48 -36.38 -32.93
C ASP A 7 -22.39 -34.93 -33.44
N ILE A 8 -23.33 -34.55 -34.31
CA ILE A 8 -23.43 -33.20 -34.87
C ILE A 8 -23.66 -32.16 -33.76
N HIS A 9 -24.57 -32.43 -32.82
CA HIS A 9 -24.80 -31.50 -31.71
C HIS A 9 -23.59 -31.35 -30.79
N THR A 10 -22.84 -32.44 -30.54
CA THR A 10 -21.60 -32.41 -29.76
C THR A 10 -20.53 -31.57 -30.45
N GLU A 11 -20.33 -31.74 -31.76
CA GLU A 11 -19.38 -30.93 -32.53
C GLU A 11 -19.77 -29.45 -32.58
N ILE A 12 -21.07 -29.15 -32.80
CA ILE A 12 -21.56 -27.76 -32.77
C ILE A 12 -21.30 -27.14 -31.40
N PHE A 13 -21.52 -27.88 -30.31
CA PHE A 13 -21.28 -27.40 -28.96
C PHE A 13 -19.78 -27.16 -28.68
N TYR A 14 -18.91 -28.05 -29.16
CA TYR A 14 -17.46 -27.89 -29.10
C TYR A 14 -17.00 -26.56 -29.73
N TYR A 15 -17.38 -26.32 -30.99
CA TYR A 15 -17.00 -25.09 -31.69
C TYR A 15 -17.71 -23.86 -31.14
N TRP A 16 -18.93 -24.01 -30.63
CA TRP A 16 -19.64 -22.91 -29.97
C TRP A 16 -18.89 -22.42 -28.73
N ILE A 17 -18.34 -23.34 -27.91
CA ILE A 17 -17.52 -22.99 -26.75
C ILE A 17 -16.26 -22.24 -27.19
N LEU A 18 -15.51 -22.75 -28.18
CA LEU A 18 -14.28 -22.10 -28.67
C LEU A 18 -14.52 -20.68 -29.22
N ASN A 19 -15.72 -20.39 -29.68
CA ASN A 19 -16.09 -19.06 -30.18
C ASN A 19 -16.62 -18.11 -29.09
N GLN A 20 -16.72 -18.55 -27.83
CA GLN A 20 -17.12 -17.66 -26.74
C GLN A 20 -16.01 -16.65 -26.44
N LYS A 21 -16.34 -15.36 -26.58
CA LYS A 21 -15.49 -14.26 -26.12
C LYS A 21 -15.91 -13.85 -24.73
N ASN A 22 -15.05 -14.09 -23.75
CA ASN A 22 -15.28 -13.70 -22.36
C ASN A 22 -14.06 -12.94 -21.82
N ARG A 23 -14.30 -11.87 -21.05
CA ARG A 23 -13.21 -11.11 -20.41
C ARG A 23 -12.65 -11.81 -19.17
N LEU A 24 -13.37 -12.81 -18.64
CA LEU A 24 -13.03 -13.50 -17.40
C LEU A 24 -11.97 -14.59 -17.55
N TYR A 25 -11.78 -15.12 -18.75
CA TYR A 25 -10.85 -16.21 -19.02
C TYR A 25 -10.45 -16.23 -20.49
N ARG A 26 -9.29 -16.82 -20.77
CA ARG A 26 -8.87 -17.21 -22.11
C ARG A 26 -9.44 -18.59 -22.43
N CYS A 27 -10.10 -18.74 -23.57
CA CYS A 27 -10.62 -20.02 -24.06
C CYS A 27 -9.75 -20.52 -25.21
N PHE A 28 -9.27 -21.75 -25.16
CA PHE A 28 -8.47 -22.36 -26.23
C PHE A 28 -8.57 -23.90 -26.20
N GLN A 29 -8.31 -24.53 -27.34
CA GLN A 29 -8.17 -25.98 -27.45
C GLN A 29 -6.82 -26.42 -26.88
N ASP A 30 -6.80 -27.54 -26.16
CA ASP A 30 -5.55 -28.10 -25.65
C ASP A 30 -4.61 -28.49 -26.82
N PRO A 31 -3.32 -28.08 -26.79
CA PRO A 31 -2.39 -28.33 -27.89
C PRO A 31 -2.10 -29.82 -28.15
N ASP A 32 -2.16 -30.64 -27.09
CA ASP A 32 -1.77 -32.05 -27.13
C ASP A 32 -3.00 -32.96 -27.29
N ASN A 33 -4.18 -32.50 -26.89
CA ASN A 33 -5.43 -33.25 -26.99
C ASN A 33 -6.60 -32.43 -27.56
N HIS A 34 -6.93 -32.70 -28.81
CA HIS A 34 -7.99 -31.99 -29.54
C HIS A 34 -9.39 -32.20 -28.96
N GLN A 35 -9.58 -33.18 -28.09
CA GLN A 35 -10.84 -33.44 -27.38
C GLN A 35 -11.03 -32.58 -26.12
N ILE A 36 -10.04 -31.74 -25.78
CA ILE A 36 -10.07 -30.91 -24.58
C ILE A 36 -10.14 -29.43 -24.95
N ILE A 37 -11.03 -28.70 -24.29
CA ILE A 37 -11.04 -27.24 -24.28
C ILE A 37 -10.65 -26.77 -22.88
N ILE A 38 -9.77 -25.77 -22.84
CA ILE A 38 -9.30 -25.12 -21.62
C ILE A 38 -9.86 -23.70 -21.54
N LEU A 39 -10.46 -23.38 -20.40
CA LEU A 39 -10.80 -22.03 -19.98
C LEU A 39 -9.84 -21.62 -18.87
N GLU A 40 -8.98 -20.64 -19.11
CA GLU A 40 -7.90 -20.31 -18.16
C GLU A 40 -7.91 -18.84 -17.76
N ASN A 41 -7.78 -18.60 -16.46
CA ASN A 41 -7.38 -17.30 -15.92
C ASN A 41 -6.33 -17.47 -14.81
N GLU A 42 -6.01 -16.38 -14.12
CA GLU A 42 -5.00 -16.38 -13.05
C GLU A 42 -5.38 -17.33 -11.90
N ASP A 43 -6.66 -17.35 -11.52
CA ASP A 43 -7.13 -18.01 -10.29
C ASP A 43 -7.69 -19.42 -10.50
N SER A 44 -8.03 -19.78 -11.74
CA SER A 44 -8.77 -21.01 -12.06
C SER A 44 -8.43 -21.60 -13.42
N GLN A 45 -8.73 -22.89 -13.56
CA GLN A 45 -8.67 -23.64 -14.81
C GLN A 45 -9.95 -24.44 -14.99
N GLY A 46 -10.73 -24.06 -16.00
CA GLY A 46 -11.83 -24.85 -16.54
C GLY A 46 -11.30 -25.85 -17.58
N ILE A 47 -11.67 -27.13 -17.45
CA ILE A 47 -11.30 -28.20 -18.38
C ILE A 47 -12.60 -28.83 -18.87
N ILE A 48 -12.74 -28.92 -20.19
CA ILE A 48 -13.92 -29.48 -20.85
C ILE A 48 -13.44 -30.63 -21.74
N THR A 49 -13.83 -31.84 -21.41
CA THR A 49 -13.41 -33.05 -22.15
C THR A 49 -14.57 -33.62 -22.94
N PHE A 50 -14.34 -33.88 -24.23
CA PHE A 50 -15.31 -34.48 -25.15
C PHE A 50 -14.88 -35.89 -25.52
N ASN A 51 -15.59 -36.90 -25.04
CA ASN A 51 -15.21 -38.27 -25.32
C ASN A 51 -15.95 -38.88 -26.53
N LYS A 52 -15.45 -40.04 -26.98
CA LYS A 52 -15.96 -40.80 -28.13
C LYS A 52 -17.40 -41.33 -28.01
N TYR A 53 -18.06 -41.16 -26.86
CA TYR A 53 -19.44 -41.59 -26.62
C TYR A 53 -20.40 -40.40 -26.46
N ASN A 54 -19.98 -39.21 -26.91
CA ASN A 54 -20.69 -37.93 -26.73
C ASN A 54 -20.95 -37.60 -25.25
N ILE A 55 -20.08 -38.06 -24.35
CA ILE A 55 -20.09 -37.63 -22.95
C ILE A 55 -19.13 -36.46 -22.84
N ILE A 56 -19.63 -35.39 -22.25
CA ILE A 56 -18.94 -34.15 -22.00
C ILE A 56 -18.70 -34.06 -20.49
N GLU A 57 -17.45 -33.81 -20.11
CA GLU A 57 -17.04 -33.60 -18.72
C GLU A 57 -16.65 -32.13 -18.55
N LEU A 58 -17.19 -31.47 -17.53
CA LEU A 58 -16.87 -30.09 -17.16
C LEU A 58 -16.20 -30.10 -15.79
N THR A 59 -14.99 -29.55 -15.71
CA THR A 59 -14.22 -29.45 -14.46
C THR A 59 -13.75 -28.02 -14.26
N VAL A 60 -13.85 -27.47 -13.06
CA VAL A 60 -13.17 -26.21 -12.69
C VAL A 60 -12.26 -26.47 -11.50
N VAL A 61 -10.98 -26.20 -11.67
CA VAL A 61 -9.96 -26.27 -10.63
C VAL A 61 -9.64 -24.85 -10.18
N ASN A 62 -9.73 -24.59 -8.88
CA ASN A 62 -9.21 -23.39 -8.25
C ASN A 62 -7.69 -23.55 -8.08
N LYS A 63 -6.91 -22.75 -8.80
CA LYS A 63 -5.44 -22.79 -8.80
C LYS A 63 -4.85 -22.33 -7.47
N ILE A 64 -5.56 -21.46 -6.75
CA ILE A 64 -5.14 -20.92 -5.44
C ILE A 64 -5.34 -21.98 -4.34
N LYS A 65 -6.52 -22.62 -4.32
CA LYS A 65 -6.87 -23.63 -3.30
C LYS A 65 -6.38 -25.03 -3.64
N HIS A 66 -5.90 -25.27 -4.86
CA HIS A 66 -5.57 -26.59 -5.40
C HIS A 66 -6.73 -27.60 -5.25
N LYS A 67 -7.97 -27.16 -5.49
CA LYS A 67 -9.20 -27.93 -5.28
C LYS A 67 -10.11 -27.84 -6.50
N THR A 68 -10.80 -28.93 -6.83
CA THR A 68 -11.89 -28.93 -7.81
C THR A 68 -13.15 -28.33 -7.20
N GLU A 69 -13.60 -27.19 -7.72
CA GLU A 69 -14.79 -26.47 -7.23
C GLU A 69 -16.05 -26.77 -8.07
N PHE A 70 -15.87 -27.32 -9.26
CA PHE A 70 -16.95 -27.73 -10.14
C PHE A 70 -16.57 -29.02 -10.85
N TYR A 71 -17.44 -30.03 -10.81
CA TYR A 71 -17.30 -31.23 -11.62
C TYR A 71 -18.68 -31.76 -11.98
N LEU A 72 -18.93 -31.95 -13.27
CA LEU A 72 -20.10 -32.66 -13.76
C LEU A 72 -19.78 -33.36 -15.08
N HIS A 73 -20.54 -34.39 -15.41
CA HIS A 73 -20.50 -35.02 -16.72
C HIS A 73 -21.93 -35.29 -17.21
N PHE A 74 -22.12 -35.20 -18.53
CA PHE A 74 -23.42 -35.47 -19.14
C PHE A 74 -23.24 -35.97 -20.58
N GLN A 75 -24.20 -36.77 -21.05
CA GLN A 75 -24.25 -37.15 -22.46
C GLN A 75 -25.03 -36.11 -23.26
N MET A 76 -24.55 -35.75 -24.45
CA MET A 76 -25.22 -34.79 -25.32
C MET A 76 -26.64 -35.26 -25.67
N LYS A 77 -27.63 -34.45 -25.27
CA LYS A 77 -29.06 -34.68 -25.52
C LYS A 77 -29.74 -33.56 -26.29
N ASN A 78 -29.37 -32.31 -26.03
CA ASN A 78 -29.75 -31.16 -26.82
C ASN A 78 -28.81 -30.00 -26.45
N PHE A 79 -28.63 -29.08 -27.40
CA PHE A 79 -27.70 -27.96 -27.28
C PHE A 79 -28.06 -26.99 -26.15
N HIS A 80 -29.35 -26.72 -25.92
CA HIS A 80 -29.80 -25.78 -24.89
C HIS A 80 -29.41 -26.25 -23.48
N HIS A 81 -29.59 -27.53 -23.19
CA HIS A 81 -29.21 -28.11 -21.91
C HIS A 81 -27.69 -28.07 -21.70
N ALA A 82 -26.92 -28.44 -22.73
CA ALA A 82 -25.45 -28.38 -22.68
C ALA A 82 -24.93 -26.95 -22.44
N LYS A 83 -25.54 -25.97 -23.11
CA LYS A 83 -25.26 -24.54 -22.92
C LYS A 83 -25.51 -24.09 -21.48
N HIS A 84 -26.63 -24.48 -20.89
CA HIS A 84 -26.97 -24.10 -19.51
C HIS A 84 -25.93 -24.64 -18.51
N LEU A 85 -25.53 -25.91 -18.63
CA LEU A 85 -24.50 -26.50 -17.76
C LEU A 85 -23.13 -25.83 -17.92
N PHE A 86 -22.81 -25.38 -19.14
CA PHE A 86 -21.61 -24.57 -19.38
C PHE A 86 -21.71 -23.18 -18.75
N GLU A 87 -22.87 -22.55 -18.78
CA GLU A 87 -23.09 -21.25 -18.11
C GLU A 87 -22.89 -21.37 -16.58
N GLU A 88 -23.35 -22.46 -15.96
CA GLU A 88 -23.09 -22.76 -14.53
C GLU A 88 -21.60 -22.94 -14.22
N MET A 89 -20.88 -23.64 -15.10
CA MET A 89 -19.42 -23.78 -15.02
C MET A 89 -18.72 -22.41 -15.07
N VAL A 90 -19.12 -21.55 -16.02
CA VAL A 90 -18.59 -20.19 -16.18
C VAL A 90 -18.92 -19.31 -14.98
N GLU A 91 -20.11 -19.45 -14.39
CA GLU A 91 -20.47 -18.75 -13.17
C GLU A 91 -19.55 -19.14 -11.99
N THR A 92 -19.14 -20.41 -11.93
CA THR A 92 -18.18 -20.88 -10.93
C THR A 92 -16.79 -20.28 -11.13
N ILE A 93 -16.30 -20.22 -12.38
CA ILE A 93 -15.05 -19.51 -12.72
C ILE A 93 -15.14 -18.03 -12.29
N LYS A 94 -16.28 -17.38 -12.57
CA LYS A 94 -16.51 -15.98 -12.17
C LYS A 94 -16.46 -15.80 -10.64
N LYS A 95 -17.06 -16.71 -9.86
CA LYS A 95 -17.04 -16.67 -8.39
C LYS A 95 -15.62 -16.80 -7.84
N ILE A 96 -14.82 -17.70 -8.40
CA ILE A 96 -13.41 -17.87 -8.01
C ILE A 96 -12.63 -16.57 -8.25
N SER A 97 -12.82 -15.92 -9.39
CA SER A 97 -12.11 -14.68 -9.75
C SER A 97 -12.62 -13.40 -9.10
N THR A 98 -13.76 -13.43 -8.40
CA THR A 98 -14.39 -12.22 -7.82
C THR A 98 -14.45 -12.20 -6.30
N THR A 99 -14.07 -13.29 -5.63
CA THR A 99 -14.16 -13.40 -4.17
C THR A 99 -12.75 -13.37 -3.56
N PRO A 100 -12.20 -12.20 -3.22
CA PRO A 100 -10.97 -12.14 -2.43
C PRO A 100 -11.23 -12.76 -1.06
N SER A 101 -10.33 -13.64 -0.60
CA SER A 101 -10.39 -14.21 0.74
C SER A 101 -10.35 -13.10 1.80
N THR A 102 -11.33 -13.08 2.69
CA THR A 102 -11.36 -12.16 3.83
C THR A 102 -10.25 -12.53 4.80
N LYS A 103 -9.29 -11.62 4.99
CA LYS A 103 -8.15 -11.82 5.88
C LYS A 103 -8.45 -11.28 7.27
N ILE A 104 -8.41 -12.15 8.27
CA ILE A 104 -8.63 -11.83 9.69
C ILE A 104 -7.34 -11.98 10.48
N LEU A 105 -6.93 -10.93 11.19
CA LEU A 105 -5.83 -10.97 12.14
C LEU A 105 -6.39 -10.94 13.57
N LEU A 106 -6.22 -12.04 14.29
CA LEU A 106 -6.50 -12.13 15.73
C LEU A 106 -5.30 -11.63 16.53
N CYS A 107 -5.52 -10.77 17.51
CA CYS A 107 -4.46 -10.24 18.36
C CYS A 107 -4.73 -10.48 19.85
N CYS A 108 -3.72 -10.96 20.57
CA CYS A 108 -3.68 -10.95 22.04
C CYS A 108 -2.28 -10.60 22.56
N SER A 109 -2.06 -10.65 23.87
CA SER A 109 -0.74 -10.32 24.46
C SER A 109 0.37 -11.27 24.00
N GLY A 110 0.12 -12.59 23.99
CA GLY A 110 1.14 -13.62 23.71
C GLY A 110 0.96 -14.43 22.42
N GLY A 111 -0.10 -14.19 21.64
CA GLY A 111 -0.38 -14.86 20.36
C GLY A 111 -0.87 -16.31 20.45
N LEU A 112 -0.60 -17.03 21.54
CA LEU A 112 -0.91 -18.47 21.72
C LEU A 112 -2.41 -18.79 21.65
N THR A 113 -3.22 -18.19 22.52
CA THR A 113 -4.66 -18.47 22.63
C THR A 113 -5.44 -18.03 21.38
N THR A 114 -5.02 -16.92 20.78
CA THR A 114 -5.55 -16.47 19.49
C THR A 114 -5.09 -17.36 18.34
N GLY A 115 -3.92 -17.99 18.43
CA GLY A 115 -3.41 -18.96 17.45
C GLY A 115 -4.33 -20.15 17.32
N TYR A 116 -4.74 -20.74 18.45
CA TYR A 116 -5.73 -21.81 18.45
C TYR A 116 -7.08 -21.37 17.88
N PHE A 117 -7.52 -20.15 18.20
CA PHE A 117 -8.78 -19.64 17.63
C PHE A 117 -8.67 -19.42 16.11
N ALA A 118 -7.53 -18.94 15.61
CA ALA A 118 -7.27 -18.80 14.18
C ALA A 118 -7.32 -20.15 13.46
N GLU A 119 -6.71 -21.18 14.03
CA GLU A 119 -6.77 -22.55 13.52
C GLU A 119 -8.22 -23.05 13.43
N LYS A 120 -9.01 -22.84 14.49
CA LYS A 120 -10.45 -23.18 14.51
C LYS A 120 -11.23 -22.42 13.45
N ILE A 121 -10.95 -21.13 13.23
CA ILE A 121 -11.58 -20.36 12.15
C ILE A 121 -11.24 -20.97 10.80
N ASN A 122 -9.98 -21.30 10.54
CA ASN A 122 -9.56 -21.89 9.26
C ASN A 122 -10.09 -23.31 9.05
N GLU A 123 -10.22 -24.11 10.12
CA GLU A 123 -10.85 -25.43 10.09
C GLU A 123 -12.33 -25.32 9.69
N ILE A 124 -13.10 -24.50 10.41
CA ILE A 124 -14.53 -24.30 10.15
C ILE A 124 -14.76 -23.61 8.80
N SER A 125 -13.91 -22.65 8.42
CA SER A 125 -14.02 -21.97 7.12
C SER A 125 -13.82 -22.96 5.97
N ARG A 126 -12.88 -23.91 6.09
CA ARG A 126 -12.73 -25.01 5.12
C ARG A 126 -13.94 -25.94 5.10
N LEU A 127 -14.51 -26.28 6.26
CA LEU A 127 -15.69 -27.16 6.34
C LEU A 127 -16.96 -26.51 5.77
N LEU A 128 -17.08 -25.20 5.89
CA LEU A 128 -18.24 -24.43 5.42
C LEU A 128 -18.01 -23.78 4.05
N ASP A 129 -16.87 -24.06 3.41
CA ASP A 129 -16.45 -23.48 2.13
C ASP A 129 -16.49 -21.93 2.11
N LEU A 130 -16.06 -21.33 3.22
CA LEU A 130 -15.98 -19.88 3.38
C LEU A 130 -14.60 -19.36 2.97
N ASP A 131 -14.57 -18.28 2.18
CA ASP A 131 -13.35 -17.59 1.78
C ASP A 131 -12.83 -16.67 2.90
N ILE A 132 -12.40 -17.28 4.01
CA ILE A 132 -11.84 -16.60 5.18
C ILE A 132 -10.48 -17.23 5.52
N GLU A 133 -9.44 -16.40 5.64
CA GLU A 133 -8.15 -16.79 6.19
C GLU A 133 -7.91 -16.04 7.51
N ALA A 134 -7.74 -16.77 8.60
CA ALA A 134 -7.41 -16.22 9.90
C ALA A 134 -5.96 -16.54 10.30
N ARG A 135 -5.27 -15.54 10.86
CA ARG A 135 -3.99 -15.73 11.55
C ARG A 135 -4.01 -15.05 12.91
N ALA A 136 -3.04 -15.41 13.75
CA ALA A 136 -2.87 -14.81 15.07
C ALA A 136 -1.54 -14.08 15.18
N THR A 137 -1.54 -13.03 16.00
CA THR A 137 -0.36 -12.24 16.29
C THR A 137 -0.36 -11.73 17.74
N ARG A 138 0.80 -11.24 18.18
CA ARG A 138 0.96 -10.58 19.48
C ARG A 138 0.66 -9.09 19.36
N TYR A 139 0.36 -8.43 20.47
CA TYR A 139 0.17 -6.98 20.52
C TYR A 139 1.36 -6.22 19.90
N LEU A 140 2.59 -6.64 20.21
CA LEU A 140 3.80 -6.02 19.65
C LEU A 140 3.80 -6.04 18.12
N ASP A 141 3.28 -7.10 17.50
CA ASP A 141 3.39 -7.27 16.05
C ASP A 141 2.10 -6.81 15.32
N VAL A 142 1.11 -6.23 16.03
CA VAL A 142 -0.22 -5.95 15.47
C VAL A 142 -0.24 -4.78 14.50
N TYR A 143 0.54 -3.73 14.77
CA TYR A 143 0.53 -2.51 13.95
C TYR A 143 1.18 -2.76 12.59
N GLU A 144 2.28 -3.50 12.55
CA GLU A 144 2.95 -3.87 11.29
C GLU A 144 2.13 -4.91 10.51
N LYS A 145 1.73 -6.01 11.17
CA LYS A 145 1.04 -7.10 10.47
C LYS A 145 -0.40 -6.72 10.09
N GLY A 146 -1.08 -5.93 10.91
CA GLY A 146 -2.47 -5.54 10.71
C GLY A 146 -2.75 -4.86 9.38
N LEU A 147 -1.76 -4.13 8.83
CA LEU A 147 -1.83 -3.48 7.53
C LEU A 147 -2.16 -4.43 6.36
N ASN A 148 -1.88 -5.74 6.51
CA ASN A 148 -2.11 -6.75 5.47
C ASN A 148 -3.45 -7.51 5.60
N TYR A 149 -4.33 -7.08 6.50
CA TYR A 149 -5.58 -7.77 6.84
C TYR A 149 -6.78 -6.84 6.73
N ASP A 150 -7.97 -7.39 6.47
CA ASP A 150 -9.20 -6.61 6.39
C ASP A 150 -9.76 -6.29 7.78
N TYR A 151 -9.64 -7.26 8.70
CA TYR A 151 -10.11 -7.16 10.08
C TYR A 151 -8.96 -7.43 11.04
N VAL A 152 -8.87 -6.60 12.08
CA VAL A 152 -8.03 -6.84 13.25
C VAL A 152 -8.93 -7.05 14.46
N LEU A 153 -8.97 -8.29 14.96
CA LEU A 153 -9.87 -8.71 16.03
C LEU A 153 -9.09 -8.85 17.34
N LEU A 154 -9.43 -8.02 18.32
CA LEU A 154 -8.75 -8.00 19.61
C LEU A 154 -9.41 -8.94 20.60
N ALA A 155 -8.59 -9.81 21.21
CA ALA A 155 -9.02 -10.63 22.32
C ALA A 155 -9.50 -9.76 23.51
N PRO A 156 -10.48 -10.24 24.31
CA PRO A 156 -11.08 -9.46 25.40
C PRO A 156 -10.07 -8.80 26.34
N GLN A 157 -8.97 -9.49 26.64
CA GLN A 157 -7.94 -9.04 27.59
C GLN A 157 -7.20 -7.78 27.13
N ILE A 158 -7.09 -7.53 25.82
CA ILE A 158 -6.43 -6.34 25.26
C ILE A 158 -7.41 -5.40 24.54
N SER A 159 -8.72 -5.66 24.67
CA SER A 159 -9.77 -4.92 23.94
C SER A 159 -9.85 -3.43 24.28
N TYR A 160 -9.28 -3.01 25.42
CA TYR A 160 -9.14 -1.59 25.79
C TYR A 160 -8.23 -0.80 24.82
N LEU A 161 -7.30 -1.48 24.15
CA LEU A 161 -6.40 -0.88 23.15
C LEU A 161 -7.06 -0.64 21.79
N CYS A 162 -8.31 -1.08 21.60
CA CYS A 162 -9.02 -1.00 20.32
C CYS A 162 -9.03 0.40 19.71
N ALA A 163 -9.32 1.43 20.53
CA ALA A 163 -9.37 2.80 20.04
C ALA A 163 -7.99 3.29 19.56
N ASN A 164 -6.91 2.91 20.25
CA ASN A 164 -5.55 3.29 19.87
C ASN A 164 -5.12 2.55 18.60
N ILE A 165 -5.43 1.26 18.49
CA ILE A 165 -5.11 0.47 17.29
C ILE A 165 -5.89 0.99 16.08
N GLN A 166 -7.17 1.35 16.24
CA GLN A 166 -7.98 1.91 15.15
C GLN A 166 -7.50 3.28 14.67
N LYS A 167 -6.91 4.11 15.54
CA LYS A 167 -6.30 5.40 15.14
C LYS A 167 -5.11 5.21 14.20
N VAL A 168 -4.34 4.14 14.40
CA VAL A 168 -3.15 3.80 13.61
C VAL A 168 -3.56 3.05 12.33
N LEU A 169 -4.38 2.00 12.46
CA LEU A 169 -4.89 1.19 11.35
C LEU A 169 -6.18 1.79 10.77
N LYS A 170 -6.07 2.92 10.07
CA LYS A 170 -7.21 3.72 9.61
C LYS A 170 -8.10 3.01 8.59
N GLU A 171 -7.51 2.19 7.71
CA GLU A 171 -8.24 1.49 6.65
C GLU A 171 -8.83 0.15 7.10
N GLN A 172 -8.25 -0.45 8.15
CA GLN A 172 -8.67 -1.75 8.66
C GLN A 172 -9.81 -1.62 9.66
N LYS A 173 -10.65 -2.66 9.72
CA LYS A 173 -11.74 -2.74 10.69
C LYS A 173 -11.21 -3.37 11.97
N VAL A 174 -10.96 -2.54 12.98
CA VAL A 174 -10.45 -3.00 14.29
C VAL A 174 -11.63 -3.25 15.23
N LEU A 175 -11.87 -4.52 15.58
CA LEU A 175 -13.03 -4.94 16.36
C LEU A 175 -12.64 -5.63 17.67
N LYS A 176 -13.52 -5.52 18.68
CA LYS A 176 -13.39 -6.23 19.95
C LYS A 176 -14.14 -7.55 19.87
N ILE A 177 -13.44 -8.67 20.08
CA ILE A 177 -14.10 -9.97 20.12
C ILE A 177 -14.97 -10.04 21.38
N PRO A 178 -16.27 -10.38 21.26
CA PRO A 178 -17.11 -10.55 22.44
C PRO A 178 -16.54 -11.64 23.37
N PRO A 179 -16.46 -11.41 24.70
CA PRO A 179 -15.86 -12.38 25.63
C PRO A 179 -16.49 -13.77 25.55
N LYS A 180 -17.80 -13.86 25.35
CA LYS A 180 -18.53 -15.13 25.19
C LYS A 180 -18.14 -15.90 23.92
N VAL A 181 -17.87 -15.18 22.83
CA VAL A 181 -17.42 -15.76 21.55
C VAL A 181 -15.99 -16.28 21.71
N PHE A 182 -15.11 -15.47 22.30
CA PHE A 182 -13.72 -15.84 22.51
C PHE A 182 -13.56 -17.04 23.46
N ALA A 183 -14.26 -17.04 24.60
CA ALA A 183 -14.15 -18.10 25.60
C ALA A 183 -14.62 -19.48 25.11
N LYS A 184 -15.51 -19.51 24.12
CA LYS A 184 -16.06 -20.75 23.54
C LYS A 184 -15.43 -21.12 22.19
N TYR A 185 -14.51 -20.30 21.67
CA TYR A 185 -14.00 -20.41 20.29
C TYR A 185 -15.14 -20.50 19.26
N ASP A 186 -16.20 -19.70 19.46
CA ASP A 186 -17.43 -19.77 18.69
C ASP A 186 -17.26 -19.09 17.31
N VAL A 187 -16.74 -19.85 16.35
CA VAL A 187 -16.42 -19.36 15.00
C VAL A 187 -17.66 -18.84 14.28
N LEU A 188 -18.80 -19.53 14.40
CA LEU A 188 -20.03 -19.15 13.68
C LEU A 188 -20.55 -17.79 14.15
N ASN A 189 -20.58 -17.56 15.48
CA ASN A 189 -20.99 -16.26 16.00
C ASN A 189 -19.95 -15.17 15.71
N LEU A 190 -18.65 -15.50 15.63
CA LEU A 190 -17.64 -14.55 15.18
C LEU A 190 -17.87 -14.10 13.74
N ILE A 191 -18.14 -15.04 12.83
CA ILE A 191 -18.40 -14.74 11.41
C ILE A 191 -19.67 -13.87 11.29
N ARG A 192 -20.75 -14.23 11.99
CA ARG A 192 -21.98 -13.41 12.03
C ARG A 192 -21.72 -12.00 12.57
N PHE A 193 -20.90 -11.88 13.60
CA PHE A 193 -20.52 -10.58 14.17
C PHE A 193 -19.79 -9.70 13.14
N ILE A 194 -18.86 -10.27 12.37
CA ILE A 194 -18.15 -9.57 11.29
C ILE A 194 -19.11 -9.17 10.16
N SER A 195 -19.97 -10.09 9.70
CA SER A 195 -20.93 -9.82 8.63
C SER A 195 -21.90 -8.68 8.99
N ASN A 196 -22.38 -8.63 10.24
CA ASN A 196 -23.28 -7.57 10.70
C ASN A 196 -22.61 -6.20 10.78
N TYR A 197 -21.29 -6.15 10.99
CA TYR A 197 -20.53 -4.90 11.03
C TYR A 197 -20.45 -4.24 9.65
N ASN A 198 -20.41 -5.03 8.57
CA ASN A 198 -20.28 -4.52 7.20
C ASN A 198 -21.50 -3.77 6.69
N ASN A 199 -22.67 -4.02 7.28
CA ASN A 199 -23.92 -3.34 6.91
C ASN A 199 -24.01 -1.90 7.46
N LYS A 200 -22.93 -1.35 8.05
CA LYS A 200 -22.97 -0.08 8.79
C LYS A 200 -21.95 1.00 8.39
N THR A 201 -21.15 0.87 7.34
CA THR A 201 -20.15 1.90 7.01
C THR A 201 -20.07 2.24 5.53
N ASN A 202 -20.48 3.48 5.22
CA ASN A 202 -20.31 4.15 3.93
C ASN A 202 -18.92 4.84 3.83
N ILE A 203 -18.25 4.57 2.72
CA ILE A 203 -17.48 5.47 1.84
C ILE A 203 -16.88 6.72 2.48
N ILE A 204 -15.55 6.74 2.63
CA ILE A 204 -14.75 7.95 2.89
C ILE A 204 -14.36 8.54 1.54
N ASN A 205 -14.75 9.80 1.29
CA ASN A 205 -14.38 10.58 0.11
C ASN A 205 -12.89 10.98 0.17
N LYS A 206 -12.09 10.57 -0.83
CA LYS A 206 -10.65 10.86 -0.96
C LYS A 206 -10.32 12.30 -1.44
N ASP A 207 -11.30 13.16 -1.68
CA ASP A 207 -11.07 14.45 -2.37
C ASP A 207 -10.84 15.68 -1.45
N SER A 208 -10.96 15.57 -0.12
CA SER A 208 -10.98 16.74 0.79
C SER A 208 -9.62 17.26 1.28
N ASP A 209 -8.51 16.56 1.04
CA ASP A 209 -7.25 16.81 1.77
C ASP A 209 -6.14 17.52 0.94
N ARG A 210 -6.52 18.21 -0.14
CA ARG A 210 -5.53 18.84 -1.04
C ARG A 210 -4.90 20.08 -0.41
N LEU A 211 -3.57 20.13 -0.38
CA LEU A 211 -2.82 21.24 0.19
C LEU A 211 -2.72 22.42 -0.78
N LEU A 212 -3.00 23.63 -0.27
CA LEU A 212 -2.81 24.88 -1.02
C LEU A 212 -1.40 25.42 -0.77
N ILE A 213 -0.68 25.74 -1.85
CA ILE A 213 0.63 26.39 -1.77
C ILE A 213 0.44 27.86 -1.40
N LYS A 214 0.93 28.25 -0.24
CA LYS A 214 0.83 29.63 0.29
C LYS A 214 2.00 30.50 -0.13
N ARG A 215 3.19 29.93 -0.28
CA ARG A 215 4.38 30.67 -0.70
C ARG A 215 4.36 30.97 -2.20
N ASN A 216 5.07 32.03 -2.59
CA ASN A 216 5.14 32.44 -3.98
C ASN A 216 6.06 31.49 -4.77
N VAL A 217 5.47 30.47 -5.37
CA VAL A 217 6.13 29.53 -6.28
C VAL A 217 5.50 29.70 -7.66
N GLU A 218 6.31 30.11 -8.62
CA GLU A 218 5.93 30.25 -10.03
C GLU A 218 6.32 28.99 -10.80
N LEU A 219 5.42 28.53 -11.67
CA LEU A 219 5.65 27.41 -12.58
C LEU A 219 5.70 27.96 -14.01
N ASP A 220 6.87 27.86 -14.64
CA ASP A 220 7.09 28.27 -16.02
C ASP A 220 6.52 27.24 -17.03
N THR A 221 6.40 25.99 -16.61
CA THR A 221 5.99 24.85 -17.44
C THR A 221 5.11 23.85 -16.69
N MET A 222 4.59 22.84 -17.39
CA MET A 222 3.90 21.70 -16.75
C MET A 222 4.90 20.78 -16.09
N ILE A 223 4.60 20.32 -14.87
CA ILE A 223 5.48 19.44 -14.10
C ILE A 223 4.79 18.11 -13.81
N LEU A 224 5.45 17.01 -14.14
CA LEU A 224 5.09 15.69 -13.66
C LEU A 224 5.81 15.40 -12.35
N CYS A 225 5.07 15.12 -11.29
CA CYS A 225 5.59 14.67 -10.01
C CYS A 225 5.28 13.19 -9.84
N LEU A 226 6.29 12.38 -9.54
CA LEU A 226 6.19 10.93 -9.32
C LEU A 226 6.77 10.61 -7.94
N SER A 227 5.98 10.04 -7.05
CA SER A 227 6.41 9.62 -5.71
C SER A 227 6.31 8.11 -5.59
N ILE A 228 7.44 7.49 -5.28
CA ILE A 228 7.54 6.06 -5.00
C ILE A 228 7.68 5.87 -3.50
N TYR A 229 6.86 5.01 -2.90
CA TYR A 229 6.94 4.70 -1.48
C TYR A 229 6.47 3.29 -1.17
N LYS A 230 6.81 2.80 0.02
CA LYS A 230 6.29 1.54 0.56
C LYS A 230 5.26 1.84 1.64
N ASN A 231 4.11 1.18 1.54
CA ASN A 231 3.11 1.17 2.59
C ASN A 231 2.51 -0.24 2.68
N SER A 232 2.34 -0.78 3.89
CA SER A 232 1.62 -2.04 4.09
C SER A 232 2.19 -3.21 3.26
N GLY A 233 3.52 -3.29 3.16
CA GLY A 233 4.21 -4.32 2.37
C GLY A 233 4.11 -4.19 0.84
N LYS A 234 3.33 -3.21 0.34
CA LYS A 234 3.19 -2.92 -1.08
C LYS A 234 4.00 -1.69 -1.47
N VAL A 235 4.39 -1.62 -2.73
CA VAL A 235 4.99 -0.45 -3.34
C VAL A 235 3.90 0.35 -4.07
N TYR A 236 3.91 1.65 -3.85
CA TYR A 236 3.03 2.61 -4.49
C TYR A 236 3.85 3.51 -5.41
N ILE A 237 3.28 3.81 -6.56
CA ILE A 237 3.76 4.81 -7.51
C ILE A 237 2.60 5.77 -7.71
N ASP A 238 2.65 6.90 -7.02
CA ASP A 238 1.62 7.94 -7.09
C ASP A 238 2.18 9.13 -7.87
N TYR A 239 1.43 9.63 -8.83
CA TYR A 239 1.89 10.70 -9.70
C TYR A 239 0.81 11.68 -10.09
N ARG A 240 1.26 12.93 -10.27
CA ARG A 240 0.41 14.07 -10.59
C ARG A 240 1.06 14.95 -11.64
N ILE A 241 0.24 15.53 -12.50
CA ILE A 241 0.65 16.58 -13.44
C ILE A 241 0.08 17.90 -12.93
N TYR A 242 0.97 18.85 -12.68
CA TYR A 242 0.61 20.22 -12.31
C TYR A 242 0.74 21.13 -13.55
N ASP A 243 -0.28 21.95 -13.79
CA ASP A 243 -0.18 23.04 -14.76
C ASP A 243 0.56 24.26 -14.19
N LYS A 244 0.76 25.28 -15.03
CA LYS A 244 1.44 26.53 -14.65
C LYS A 244 0.75 27.31 -13.52
N ASN A 245 -0.53 27.01 -13.27
CA ASN A 245 -1.32 27.61 -12.19
C ASN A 245 -1.32 26.74 -10.92
N LYS A 246 -0.43 25.74 -10.82
CA LYS A 246 -0.34 24.78 -9.71
C LYS A 246 -1.57 23.88 -9.58
N LYS A 247 -2.40 23.79 -10.63
CA LYS A 247 -3.59 22.94 -10.63
C LYS A 247 -3.21 21.53 -11.08
N ILE A 248 -3.67 20.53 -10.33
CA ILE A 248 -3.59 19.13 -10.74
C ILE A 248 -4.52 18.92 -11.94
N ILE A 249 -3.96 18.64 -13.10
CA ILE A 249 -4.72 18.35 -14.33
C ILE A 249 -4.86 16.85 -14.58
N TYR A 250 -4.00 16.04 -13.97
CA TYR A 250 -4.06 14.58 -14.01
C TYR A 250 -3.40 13.99 -12.77
N GLN A 251 -3.94 12.88 -12.27
CA GLN A 251 -3.33 12.12 -11.19
C GLN A 251 -3.70 10.64 -11.33
N ASN A 252 -2.81 9.76 -10.88
CA ASN A 252 -3.08 8.34 -10.81
C ASN A 252 -2.16 7.66 -9.79
N GLU A 253 -2.55 6.46 -9.36
CA GLU A 253 -1.82 5.63 -8.40
C GLU A 253 -1.69 4.21 -8.97
N ILE A 254 -0.48 3.66 -8.89
CA ILE A 254 -0.20 2.26 -9.25
C ILE A 254 0.30 1.54 -8.02
N ILE A 255 -0.23 0.34 -7.78
CA ILE A 255 0.11 -0.49 -6.62
C ILE A 255 0.76 -1.78 -7.13
N LYS A 256 1.95 -2.09 -6.61
CA LYS A 256 2.71 -3.30 -6.94
C LYS A 256 3.26 -3.98 -5.69
N GLN A 257 3.66 -5.24 -5.82
CA GLN A 257 4.38 -5.94 -4.74
C GLN A 257 5.86 -5.55 -4.70
N THR A 258 6.46 -5.40 -5.87
CA THR A 258 7.85 -5.00 -6.08
C THR A 258 7.92 -3.96 -7.19
N ILE A 259 9.03 -3.23 -7.23
CA ILE A 259 9.30 -2.22 -8.25
C ILE A 259 10.71 -2.36 -8.79
N ALA A 260 10.86 -2.19 -10.09
CA ALA A 260 12.12 -2.06 -10.78
C ALA A 260 12.18 -0.74 -11.57
N ILE A 261 13.38 -0.35 -12.02
CA ILE A 261 13.56 0.88 -12.78
C ILE A 261 12.70 0.92 -14.06
N GLU A 262 12.42 -0.23 -14.67
CA GLU A 262 11.57 -0.38 -15.84
C GLU A 262 10.13 0.11 -15.58
N ASP A 263 9.64 -0.03 -14.34
CA ASP A 263 8.32 0.46 -13.96
C ASP A 263 8.23 1.98 -13.97
N ILE A 264 9.35 2.66 -13.66
CA ILE A 264 9.45 4.12 -13.80
C ILE A 264 9.38 4.48 -15.28
N TYR A 265 10.03 3.70 -16.15
CA TYR A 265 9.97 3.92 -17.59
C TYR A 265 8.57 3.75 -18.15
N ASP A 266 7.85 2.70 -17.77
CA ASP A 266 6.47 2.46 -18.22
C ASP A 266 5.55 3.63 -17.87
N VAL A 267 5.64 4.16 -16.64
CA VAL A 267 4.85 5.33 -16.24
C VAL A 267 5.21 6.56 -17.06
N LEU A 268 6.50 6.84 -17.26
CA LEU A 268 6.95 7.97 -18.06
C LEU A 268 6.53 7.84 -19.53
N ASP A 269 6.69 6.67 -20.14
CA ASP A 269 6.32 6.39 -21.52
C ASP A 269 4.81 6.62 -21.73
N ILE A 270 3.96 6.12 -20.81
CA ILE A 270 2.50 6.33 -20.87
C ILE A 270 2.14 7.80 -20.69
N VAL A 271 2.71 8.49 -19.70
CA VAL A 271 2.33 9.88 -19.39
C VAL A 271 2.82 10.84 -20.47
N LEU A 272 4.08 10.73 -20.90
CA LEU A 272 4.69 11.66 -21.85
C LEU A 272 4.11 11.53 -23.27
N VAL A 273 3.56 10.37 -23.64
CA VAL A 273 2.78 10.21 -24.89
C VAL A 273 1.48 11.01 -24.85
N ASN A 274 0.84 11.10 -23.67
CA ASN A 274 -0.43 11.82 -23.51
C ASN A 274 -0.26 13.31 -23.17
N TYR A 275 0.92 13.68 -22.66
CA TYR A 275 1.23 15.04 -22.18
C TYR A 275 2.63 15.48 -22.63
N ASP A 276 2.81 15.67 -23.94
CA ASP A 276 4.08 15.99 -24.60
C ASP A 276 4.71 17.34 -24.16
N LYS A 277 3.88 18.29 -23.72
CA LYS A 277 4.25 19.62 -23.21
C LYS A 277 4.95 19.61 -21.85
N ILE A 278 5.04 18.47 -21.17
CA ILE A 278 5.79 18.36 -19.91
C ILE A 278 7.28 18.49 -20.22
N GLU A 279 7.94 19.46 -19.59
CA GLU A 279 9.38 19.71 -19.76
C GLU A 279 10.19 19.31 -18.53
N LYS A 280 9.59 19.40 -17.34
CA LYS A 280 10.22 19.11 -16.06
C LYS A 280 9.50 17.94 -15.36
N ILE A 281 10.27 16.97 -14.90
CA ILE A 281 9.78 15.80 -14.17
C ILE A 281 10.54 15.71 -12.84
N ALA A 282 9.81 15.63 -11.74
CA ALA A 282 10.36 15.48 -10.41
C ALA A 282 9.95 14.11 -9.84
N ILE A 283 10.93 13.33 -9.38
CA ILE A 283 10.73 11.98 -8.88
C ILE A 283 11.27 11.88 -7.44
N SER A 284 10.46 11.45 -6.49
CA SER A 284 10.93 11.07 -5.16
C SER A 284 11.04 9.56 -5.01
N LEU A 285 12.13 9.14 -4.37
CA LEU A 285 12.44 7.75 -4.06
C LEU A 285 12.89 7.63 -2.60
N PRO A 286 12.57 6.53 -1.90
CA PRO A 286 13.09 6.30 -0.56
C PRO A 286 14.55 5.87 -0.64
N GLY A 287 15.36 6.43 0.26
CA GLY A 287 16.79 6.18 0.36
C GLY A 287 17.65 7.41 0.07
N VAL A 288 18.94 7.20 -0.20
CA VAL A 288 19.94 8.27 -0.30
C VAL A 288 20.09 8.69 -1.76
N VAL A 289 19.82 9.97 -2.03
CA VAL A 289 19.96 10.59 -3.35
C VAL A 289 20.96 11.73 -3.24
N ASP A 290 21.98 11.70 -4.10
CA ASP A 290 23.02 12.72 -4.21
C ASP A 290 23.02 13.34 -5.60
N SER A 291 22.55 14.58 -5.72
CA SER A 291 22.65 15.36 -6.97
C SER A 291 22.14 14.64 -8.22
N GLY A 292 21.01 13.93 -8.11
CA GLY A 292 20.43 13.12 -9.20
C GLY A 292 20.89 11.66 -9.25
N LYS A 293 21.97 11.32 -8.54
CA LYS A 293 22.46 9.95 -8.36
C LYS A 293 21.74 9.27 -7.21
N VAL A 294 21.18 8.10 -7.47
CA VAL A 294 20.61 7.25 -6.43
C VAL A 294 21.73 6.39 -5.85
N VAL A 295 22.09 6.64 -4.60
CA VAL A 295 23.14 5.88 -3.89
C VAL A 295 22.56 4.59 -3.35
N SER A 296 21.40 4.67 -2.69
CA SER A 296 20.71 3.51 -2.16
C SER A 296 19.19 3.66 -2.23
N THR A 297 18.50 2.62 -2.66
CA THR A 297 17.02 2.52 -2.66
C THR A 297 16.57 1.06 -2.73
N PHE A 298 15.31 0.76 -2.41
CA PHE A 298 14.74 -0.57 -2.62
C PHE A 298 14.30 -0.84 -4.07
N VAL A 299 14.28 0.18 -4.93
CA VAL A 299 13.92 0.01 -6.34
C VAL A 299 14.98 -0.83 -7.03
N VAL A 300 14.56 -1.96 -7.60
CA VAL A 300 15.46 -2.91 -8.26
C VAL A 300 16.13 -2.22 -9.45
N ASN A 301 17.44 -2.45 -9.61
CA ASN A 301 18.30 -1.84 -10.64
C ASN A 301 18.49 -0.31 -10.55
N ALA A 302 18.03 0.34 -9.47
CA ALA A 302 18.21 1.78 -9.29
C ALA A 302 19.28 2.16 -8.24
N ASN A 303 20.08 1.21 -7.75
CA ASN A 303 21.16 1.50 -6.80
C ASN A 303 22.46 1.89 -7.52
N ASN A 304 23.16 2.90 -7.00
CA ASN A 304 24.43 3.42 -7.52
C ASN A 304 24.39 3.91 -8.99
N ILE A 305 23.26 4.42 -9.45
CA ILE A 305 23.09 4.95 -10.80
C ILE A 305 22.83 6.47 -10.79
N ASP A 306 23.28 7.15 -11.83
CA ASP A 306 22.90 8.53 -12.10
C ASP A 306 21.56 8.55 -12.86
N LEU A 307 20.48 8.38 -12.09
CA LEU A 307 19.14 8.22 -12.63
C LEU A 307 18.68 9.48 -13.38
N ALA A 308 19.01 10.67 -12.85
CA ALA A 308 18.68 11.93 -13.51
C ALA A 308 19.31 12.00 -14.92
N LYS A 309 20.60 11.66 -15.04
CA LYS A 309 21.31 11.66 -16.32
C LYS A 309 20.82 10.59 -17.28
N GLU A 310 20.52 9.39 -16.77
CA GLU A 310 19.98 8.29 -17.57
C GLU A 310 18.62 8.66 -18.18
N LEU A 311 17.70 9.17 -17.35
CA LEU A 311 16.39 9.64 -17.77
C LEU A 311 16.48 10.83 -18.73
N LYS A 312 17.34 11.81 -18.44
CA LYS A 312 17.57 12.95 -19.33
C LYS A 312 18.06 12.50 -20.70
N ARG A 313 18.97 11.52 -20.77
CA ARG A 313 19.44 10.94 -22.03
C ARG A 313 18.31 10.25 -22.81
N LYS A 314 17.44 9.50 -22.12
CA LYS A 314 16.34 8.75 -22.76
C LYS A 314 15.22 9.67 -23.26
N TYR A 315 14.77 10.61 -22.44
CA TYR A 315 13.56 11.40 -22.71
C TYR A 315 13.81 12.83 -23.20
N GLN A 316 15.05 13.33 -23.10
CA GLN A 316 15.40 14.72 -23.46
C GLN A 316 14.58 15.77 -22.69
N LYS A 317 14.23 15.44 -21.44
CA LYS A 317 13.52 16.31 -20.48
C LYS A 317 14.40 16.60 -19.26
N GLU A 318 14.01 17.56 -18.44
CA GLU A 318 14.68 17.83 -17.17
C GLU A 318 14.13 16.92 -16.07
N PHE A 319 15.04 16.29 -15.31
CA PHE A 319 14.70 15.37 -14.24
C PHE A 319 15.31 15.83 -12.92
N ILE A 320 14.45 15.94 -11.91
CA ILE A 320 14.84 16.18 -10.53
C ILE A 320 14.61 14.87 -9.77
N ILE A 321 15.66 14.32 -9.17
CA ILE A 321 15.54 13.15 -8.30
C ILE A 321 15.73 13.62 -6.86
N ALA A 322 14.76 13.36 -6.02
CA ALA A 322 14.74 13.80 -4.63
C ALA A 322 14.59 12.62 -3.67
N ASN A 323 15.13 12.78 -2.46
CA ASN A 323 14.72 11.96 -1.33
C ASN A 323 13.27 12.36 -0.92
N ASP A 324 12.47 11.36 -0.54
CA ASP A 324 11.08 11.50 -0.13
C ASP A 324 10.88 12.46 1.06
N ILE A 325 11.67 12.33 2.13
CA ILE A 325 11.51 13.16 3.34
C ILE A 325 11.99 14.60 3.09
N ASN A 326 13.03 14.78 2.28
CA ASN A 326 13.45 16.10 1.83
C ASN A 326 12.39 16.78 0.96
N ALA A 327 11.74 16.03 0.05
CA ALA A 327 10.61 16.53 -0.70
C ALA A 327 9.45 16.92 0.23
N ALA A 328 9.09 16.08 1.20
CA ALA A 328 8.06 16.40 2.20
C ALA A 328 8.36 17.69 2.97
N ALA A 329 9.63 17.92 3.37
CA ALA A 329 10.03 19.15 4.05
C ALA A 329 9.85 20.38 3.16
N ILE A 330 10.27 20.33 1.89
CA ILE A 330 10.02 21.42 0.93
C ILE A 330 8.53 21.63 0.67
N GLY A 331 7.75 20.56 0.60
CA GLY A 331 6.30 20.65 0.48
C GLY A 331 5.67 21.35 1.68
N TYR A 332 6.07 20.96 2.90
CA TYR A 332 5.65 21.65 4.11
C TYR A 332 6.00 23.13 4.04
N TYR A 333 7.24 23.47 3.66
CA TYR A 333 7.66 24.86 3.48
C TYR A 333 6.76 25.64 2.52
N GLY A 334 6.32 25.05 1.40
CA GLY A 334 5.46 25.72 0.43
C GLY A 334 4.02 25.95 0.88
N VAL A 335 3.46 25.08 1.72
CA VAL A 335 2.04 25.14 2.14
C VAL A 335 1.80 26.03 3.37
N GLN A 336 2.86 26.58 3.94
CA GLN A 336 2.84 27.44 5.12
C GLN A 336 3.77 28.65 4.94
N ASP A 337 3.45 29.74 5.61
CA ASP A 337 4.14 31.04 5.53
C ASP A 337 4.55 31.56 6.93
N ILE A 338 4.68 30.66 7.90
CA ILE A 338 4.89 30.92 9.32
C ILE A 338 6.35 30.71 9.73
N TYR A 339 6.99 29.64 9.23
CA TYR A 339 8.32 29.21 9.65
C TYR A 339 9.28 29.13 8.48
N ASP A 340 10.51 29.61 8.66
CA ASP A 340 11.58 29.48 7.67
C ASP A 340 12.68 28.49 8.08
N SER A 341 12.76 28.16 9.38
CA SER A 341 13.72 27.18 9.91
C SER A 341 13.02 26.09 10.73
N PHE A 342 12.89 24.88 10.17
CA PHE A 342 12.21 23.75 10.80
C PHE A 342 12.82 22.40 10.44
N CYS A 343 12.49 21.39 11.25
CA CYS A 343 12.84 20.00 10.97
C CYS A 343 11.57 19.17 10.79
N PHE A 344 11.45 18.49 9.65
CA PHE A 344 10.39 17.54 9.33
C PHE A 344 10.84 16.11 9.67
N LEU A 345 10.39 15.59 10.80
CA LEU A 345 10.70 14.25 11.28
C LEU A 345 9.65 13.24 10.78
N PHE A 346 10.12 12.25 10.04
CA PHE A 346 9.34 11.12 9.55
C PHE A 346 9.65 9.87 10.40
N GLN A 347 8.61 9.28 11.00
CA GLN A 347 8.70 8.05 11.80
C GLN A 347 7.45 7.17 11.57
N PRO A 348 7.41 6.40 10.48
CA PRO A 348 6.28 5.53 10.13
C PRO A 348 6.31 4.22 10.94
N ILE A 349 5.29 3.37 10.73
CA ILE A 349 5.25 1.99 11.26
C ILE A 349 6.28 1.12 10.53
N GLY A 350 7.14 0.44 11.30
CA GLY A 350 7.98 -0.65 10.78
C GLY A 350 9.09 -0.24 9.81
N LEU A 351 9.31 1.06 9.57
CA LEU A 351 10.44 1.56 8.77
C LEU A 351 11.31 2.50 9.62
N ASP A 352 12.52 2.73 9.11
CA ASP A 352 13.47 3.65 9.72
C ASP A 352 13.02 5.12 9.60
N ALA A 353 13.42 5.92 10.58
CA ALA A 353 13.15 7.34 10.62
C ALA A 353 14.05 8.15 9.67
N GLY A 354 13.50 9.26 9.17
CA GLY A 354 14.22 10.26 8.37
C GLY A 354 13.88 11.67 8.82
N LEU A 355 14.73 12.63 8.48
CA LEU A 355 14.57 14.04 8.87
C LEU A 355 14.89 14.96 7.70
N GLY A 356 13.91 15.69 7.20
CA GLY A 356 14.14 16.80 6.27
C GLY A 356 14.38 18.08 7.06
N THR A 357 15.47 18.79 6.80
CA THR A 357 15.80 20.02 7.54
C THR A 357 15.78 21.21 6.59
N VAL A 358 15.01 22.24 6.93
CA VAL A 358 14.99 23.52 6.22
C VAL A 358 15.47 24.60 7.17
N ILE A 359 16.47 25.38 6.79
CA ILE A 359 16.99 26.51 7.57
C ILE A 359 17.02 27.75 6.70
N ASN A 360 16.37 28.82 7.15
CA ASN A 360 16.20 30.06 6.40
C ASN A 360 15.66 29.82 4.97
N GLY A 361 14.69 28.92 4.84
CA GLY A 361 14.11 28.53 3.56
C GLY A 361 14.95 27.55 2.74
N GLU A 362 16.21 27.29 3.09
CA GLU A 362 17.09 26.38 2.35
C GLU A 362 17.07 24.95 2.91
N LEU A 363 16.96 23.96 2.02
CA LEU A 363 17.05 22.54 2.39
C LEU A 363 18.50 22.18 2.72
N ILE A 364 18.71 21.60 3.90
CA ILE A 364 20.01 21.14 4.36
C ILE A 364 20.17 19.66 4.02
N GLN A 365 21.00 19.37 3.00
CA GLN A 365 21.29 18.00 2.56
C GLN A 365 22.60 17.46 3.16
N GLY A 366 23.51 18.35 3.56
CA GLY A 366 24.83 17.99 4.09
C GLY A 366 25.75 17.33 3.08
N ASN A 367 26.99 17.04 3.49
CA ASN A 367 27.94 16.33 2.64
C ASN A 367 27.51 14.86 2.47
N PHE A 368 27.71 14.30 1.27
CA PHE A 368 27.21 12.96 0.87
C PHE A 368 25.70 12.75 1.06
N HIS A 369 24.92 13.83 1.18
CA HIS A 369 23.47 13.77 1.40
C HIS A 369 23.06 13.00 2.67
N LEU A 370 23.93 13.00 3.69
CA LEU A 370 23.74 12.28 4.95
C LEU A 370 22.94 13.09 5.98
N ALA A 371 22.77 14.41 5.79
CA ALA A 371 21.99 15.19 6.74
C ALA A 371 20.56 14.67 6.77
N GLY A 372 20.08 14.36 7.97
CA GLY A 372 18.73 13.88 8.17
C GLY A 372 18.57 12.36 8.28
N GLU A 373 19.64 11.58 8.12
CA GLU A 373 19.63 10.12 8.32
C GLU A 373 19.64 9.75 9.81
N VAL A 374 18.61 10.17 10.53
CA VAL A 374 18.48 10.06 11.98
C VAL A 374 18.41 8.61 12.49
N LYS A 375 18.16 7.65 11.60
CA LYS A 375 18.27 6.21 11.91
C LYS A 375 19.65 5.81 12.41
N PHE A 376 20.71 6.55 12.07
CA PHE A 376 22.07 6.29 12.56
C PHE A 376 22.41 6.98 13.88
N LEU A 377 21.52 7.79 14.47
CA LEU A 377 21.80 8.45 15.74
C LEU A 377 22.09 7.42 16.85
N PRO A 378 23.15 7.64 17.65
CA PRO A 378 23.54 6.76 18.76
C PRO A 378 22.68 7.07 19.99
N LEU A 379 21.38 6.83 19.88
CA LEU A 379 20.44 7.06 20.98
C LEU A 379 20.64 5.98 22.06
N GLU A 380 20.74 6.39 23.32
CA GLU A 380 20.55 5.49 24.45
C GLU A 380 19.08 5.09 24.48
N LEU A 381 18.74 3.81 24.34
CA LEU A 381 17.37 3.32 24.20
C LEU A 381 17.07 2.24 25.24
N SER A 382 15.81 2.16 25.68
CA SER A 382 15.37 1.13 26.63
C SER A 382 15.41 -0.29 26.04
N GLU A 383 15.22 -0.39 24.72
CA GLU A 383 15.28 -1.61 23.93
C GLU A 383 15.93 -1.30 22.56
N ASN A 384 16.19 -2.33 21.76
CA ASN A 384 16.68 -2.11 20.40
C ASN A 384 15.63 -1.38 19.53
N LYS A 385 16.11 -0.64 18.52
CA LYS A 385 15.26 0.17 17.63
C LYS A 385 14.14 -0.62 16.95
N ALA A 386 14.42 -1.87 16.55
CA ALA A 386 13.44 -2.71 15.86
C ALA A 386 12.27 -3.09 16.77
N GLU A 387 12.50 -3.34 18.06
CA GLU A 387 11.42 -3.60 19.02
C GLU A 387 10.67 -2.32 19.39
N LEU A 388 11.36 -1.19 19.51
CA LEU A 388 10.69 0.09 19.79
C LEU A 388 9.80 0.56 18.64
N ASN A 389 10.19 0.29 17.39
CA ASN A 389 9.43 0.65 16.18
C ASN A 389 8.09 -0.11 16.03
N LYS A 390 7.78 -1.04 16.91
CA LYS A 390 6.58 -1.89 16.85
C LYS A 390 5.39 -1.36 17.62
N THR A 391 5.60 -0.40 18.53
CA THR A 391 4.56 0.07 19.45
C THR A 391 4.53 1.59 19.56
N PRO A 392 3.37 2.20 19.87
CA PRO A 392 3.28 3.63 20.16
C PRO A 392 4.21 4.09 21.29
N GLU A 393 4.36 3.28 22.34
CA GLU A 393 5.22 3.60 23.47
C GLU A 393 6.70 3.68 23.06
N GLY A 394 7.16 2.71 22.27
CA GLY A 394 8.53 2.70 21.75
C GLY A 394 8.79 3.78 20.71
N ILE A 395 7.84 4.05 19.81
CA ILE A 395 7.91 5.18 18.86
C ILE A 395 7.98 6.51 19.61
N ASN A 396 7.16 6.69 20.65
CA ASN A 396 7.22 7.90 21.46
C ASN A 396 8.62 8.08 22.05
N GLU A 397 9.27 7.00 22.52
CA GLU A 397 10.65 7.04 22.99
C GLU A 397 11.63 7.49 21.91
N LEU A 398 11.58 6.87 20.74
CA LEU A 398 12.45 7.20 19.61
C LEU A 398 12.29 8.67 19.21
N VAL A 399 11.05 9.12 19.01
CA VAL A 399 10.72 10.48 18.57
C VAL A 399 11.20 11.53 19.58
N TYR A 400 10.90 11.38 20.87
CA TYR A 400 11.32 12.40 21.83
C TYR A 400 12.85 12.46 21.95
N LYS A 401 13.55 11.31 21.91
CA LYS A 401 15.02 11.28 21.99
C LYS A 401 15.66 11.90 20.76
N MET A 402 15.13 11.64 19.56
CA MET A 402 15.56 12.32 18.33
C MET A 402 15.35 13.83 18.44
N ILE A 403 14.19 14.29 18.90
CA ILE A 403 13.90 15.73 19.07
C ILE A 403 14.87 16.38 20.07
N VAL A 404 15.17 15.72 21.20
CA VAL A 404 16.17 16.21 22.15
C VAL A 404 17.53 16.36 21.47
N THR A 405 18.00 15.33 20.75
CA THR A 405 19.29 15.39 20.04
C THR A 405 19.32 16.50 19.00
N ILE A 406 18.28 16.62 18.17
CA ILE A 406 18.20 17.65 17.12
C ILE A 406 18.10 19.05 17.73
N SER A 407 17.41 19.21 18.87
CA SER A 407 17.35 20.48 19.60
C SER A 407 18.74 20.93 20.06
N CYS A 408 19.64 20.02 20.40
CA CYS A 408 21.02 20.35 20.78
C CYS A 408 21.93 20.72 19.60
N ILE A 409 21.57 20.35 18.37
CA ILE A 409 22.43 20.51 17.17
C ILE A 409 21.92 21.65 16.29
N ILE A 410 20.61 21.68 16.02
CA ILE A 410 19.97 22.57 15.06
C ILE A 410 19.12 23.63 15.77
N ALA A 411 18.40 23.25 16.84
CA ALA A 411 17.44 24.11 17.53
C ALA A 411 16.46 24.83 16.58
N PRO A 412 15.65 24.09 15.79
CA PRO A 412 14.74 24.69 14.82
C PRO A 412 13.61 25.50 15.51
N GLU A 413 12.93 26.37 14.75
CA GLU A 413 11.75 27.11 15.26
C GLU A 413 10.58 26.18 15.60
N VAL A 414 10.44 25.09 14.85
CA VAL A 414 9.40 24.08 15.02
C VAL A 414 9.86 22.70 14.52
N PHE A 415 9.39 21.66 15.19
CA PHE A 415 9.44 20.30 14.69
C PHE A 415 8.11 19.94 14.02
N VAL A 416 8.16 19.51 12.78
CA VAL A 416 7.02 18.95 12.06
C VAL A 416 7.15 17.44 12.12
N ILE A 417 6.12 16.71 12.53
CA ILE A 417 6.20 15.25 12.70
C ILE A 417 5.13 14.57 11.86
N TYR A 418 5.56 13.63 11.02
CA TYR A 418 4.70 12.58 10.49
C TYR A 418 4.99 11.27 11.22
N SER A 419 3.97 10.73 11.89
CA SER A 419 4.03 9.38 12.46
C SER A 419 2.64 8.82 12.68
N ASP A 420 2.42 7.59 12.20
CA ASP A 420 1.14 6.90 12.38
C ASP A 420 0.89 6.53 13.85
N MET A 421 1.95 6.32 14.63
CA MET A 421 1.89 5.83 16.02
C MET A 421 2.06 6.89 17.10
N VAL A 422 2.42 8.13 16.75
CA VAL A 422 2.40 9.27 17.71
C VAL A 422 0.97 9.80 17.81
N ASN A 423 0.27 9.38 18.86
CA ASN A 423 -1.12 9.78 19.13
C ASN A 423 -1.24 11.02 20.03
N ASP A 424 -0.22 11.29 20.85
CA ASP A 424 -0.21 12.37 21.84
C ASP A 424 1.09 13.16 21.70
N VAL A 425 0.99 14.31 21.02
CA VAL A 425 2.12 15.22 20.80
C VAL A 425 2.52 15.93 22.09
N ASP A 426 1.57 16.18 22.99
CA ASP A 426 1.83 16.86 24.26
C ASP A 426 2.66 15.98 25.20
N LEU A 427 2.48 14.66 25.14
CA LEU A 427 3.36 13.71 25.81
C LEU A 427 4.81 13.82 25.32
N ILE A 428 5.03 13.92 24.01
CA ILE A 428 6.37 14.10 23.44
C ILE A 428 6.96 15.42 23.91
N LYS A 429 6.21 16.51 23.77
CA LYS A 429 6.60 17.86 24.21
C LYS A 429 7.01 17.86 25.68
N THR A 430 6.18 17.31 26.55
CA THR A 430 6.45 17.20 27.99
C THR A 430 7.74 16.46 28.28
N LYS A 431 8.00 15.32 27.61
CA LYS A 431 9.24 14.55 27.78
C LYS A 431 10.49 15.31 27.32
N VAL A 432 10.39 16.02 26.20
CA VAL A 432 11.49 16.86 25.69
C VAL A 432 11.77 18.00 26.69
N GLU A 433 10.75 18.73 27.11
CA GLU A 433 10.90 19.87 28.04
C GLU A 433 11.43 19.43 29.39
N GLN A 434 10.96 18.31 29.95
CA GLN A 434 11.50 17.73 31.19
C GLN A 434 13.00 17.42 31.11
N ARG A 435 13.52 17.08 29.92
CA ARG A 435 14.95 16.81 29.73
C ARG A 435 15.79 18.08 29.87
N PHE A 436 15.27 19.23 29.44
CA PHE A 436 15.97 20.52 29.47
C PHE A 436 15.68 21.37 30.72
N ASN A 437 14.49 21.23 31.32
CA ASN A 437 14.03 22.08 32.43
C ASN A 437 14.85 22.00 33.72
N LYS A 438 15.79 21.04 33.85
CA LYS A 438 16.75 21.04 34.96
C LYS A 438 17.79 22.15 34.85
N ASP A 439 18.12 22.57 33.63
CA ASP A 439 19.28 23.42 33.33
C ASP A 439 18.91 24.67 32.52
N VAL A 440 17.81 24.64 31.77
CA VAL A 440 17.32 25.76 30.95
C VAL A 440 15.90 26.10 31.39
N ALA A 441 15.77 27.14 32.22
CA ALA A 441 14.48 27.63 32.66
C ALA A 441 13.65 28.10 31.45
N ASN A 442 12.39 27.67 31.37
CA ASN A 442 11.42 28.04 30.34
C ASN A 442 11.73 27.55 28.91
N PHE A 443 12.52 26.48 28.73
CA PHE A 443 12.63 25.85 27.42
C PHE A 443 11.26 25.28 27.00
N THR A 444 10.79 25.67 25.82
CA THR A 444 9.56 25.12 25.22
C THR A 444 9.83 24.66 23.80
N VAL A 445 9.41 23.44 23.47
CA VAL A 445 9.51 22.92 22.10
C VAL A 445 8.18 23.10 21.38
N LYS A 446 8.23 23.57 20.13
CA LYS A 446 7.05 23.61 19.24
C LYS A 446 7.04 22.36 18.39
N ILE A 447 5.92 21.65 18.42
CA ILE A 447 5.72 20.44 17.64
C ILE A 447 4.39 20.55 16.90
N VAL A 448 4.41 20.34 15.58
CA VAL A 448 3.23 20.25 14.73
C VAL A 448 3.17 18.85 14.16
N LYS A 449 2.10 18.10 14.44
CA LYS A 449 1.86 16.83 13.76
C LYS A 449 1.12 17.07 12.46
N VAL A 450 1.61 16.45 11.38
CA VAL A 450 0.95 16.45 10.08
C VAL A 450 0.43 15.06 9.76
N GLU A 451 -0.67 15.02 9.00
CA GLU A 451 -1.28 13.81 8.46
C GLU A 451 -1.11 13.85 6.93
N HIS A 452 -1.26 12.71 6.23
CA HIS A 452 -1.15 12.64 4.76
C HIS A 452 0.22 13.08 4.19
N LEU A 453 1.30 12.39 4.58
CA LEU A 453 2.67 12.64 4.12
C LEU A 453 2.78 12.85 2.60
N GLN A 454 2.03 12.06 1.84
CA GLN A 454 2.11 12.04 0.40
C GLN A 454 1.75 13.37 -0.27
N GLU A 455 0.81 14.13 0.32
CA GLU A 455 0.47 15.47 -0.18
C GLU A 455 1.65 16.44 -0.05
N TYR A 456 2.40 16.34 1.06
CA TYR A 456 3.61 17.13 1.25
C TYR A 456 4.72 16.70 0.30
N ILE A 457 4.91 15.39 0.07
CA ILE A 457 5.91 14.91 -0.89
C ILE A 457 5.62 15.45 -2.29
N LEU A 458 4.39 15.30 -2.78
CA LEU A 458 4.02 15.74 -4.13
C LEU A 458 4.05 17.26 -4.28
N ALA A 459 3.62 18.02 -3.27
CA ALA A 459 3.79 19.47 -3.25
C ALA A 459 5.27 19.86 -3.30
N GLY A 460 6.11 19.15 -2.54
CA GLY A 460 7.56 19.35 -2.52
C GLY A 460 8.22 19.06 -3.85
N LEU A 461 7.85 17.97 -4.52
CA LEU A 461 8.32 17.63 -5.86
C LEU A 461 7.95 18.70 -6.88
N MET A 462 6.73 19.25 -6.81
CA MET A 462 6.30 20.33 -7.68
C MET A 462 7.18 21.58 -7.47
N ILE A 463 7.45 21.95 -6.21
CA ILE A 463 8.30 23.10 -5.87
C ILE A 463 9.75 22.87 -6.30
N LEU A 464 10.28 21.67 -6.07
CA LEU A 464 11.64 21.29 -6.49
C LEU A 464 11.77 21.31 -8.01
N GLY A 465 10.75 20.83 -8.72
CA GLY A 465 10.69 20.89 -10.19
C GLY A 465 10.55 22.32 -10.72
N ALA A 466 9.93 23.24 -9.97
CA ALA A 466 9.85 24.65 -10.36
C ALA A 466 11.20 25.36 -10.28
N ARG A 467 12.10 24.91 -9.39
CA ARG A 467 13.42 25.52 -9.23
C ARG A 467 14.30 25.27 -10.46
N ASP A 468 14.74 26.33 -11.10
CA ASP A 468 15.91 26.26 -11.97
C ASP A 468 17.14 26.03 -11.07
N TYR A 469 17.65 24.80 -11.03
CA TYR A 469 18.84 24.43 -10.25
C TYR A 469 20.07 25.31 -10.57
N ASN A 470 20.03 26.03 -11.70
CA ASN A 470 21.07 26.95 -12.14
C ASN A 470 20.87 28.43 -11.73
N LYS A 471 19.75 28.82 -11.10
CA LYS A 471 19.44 30.27 -10.97
C LYS A 471 19.01 30.85 -9.62
N GLN A 472 18.55 30.13 -8.60
CA GLN A 472 18.10 30.84 -7.37
C GLN A 472 18.36 30.09 -6.06
N LYS A 473 18.91 30.83 -5.08
CA LYS A 473 18.65 30.61 -3.65
C LYS A 473 17.16 30.85 -3.38
N LEU A 474 16.60 30.10 -2.42
CA LEU A 474 15.21 30.21 -2.00
C LEU A 474 14.83 31.59 -1.46
#